data_AF-A0AA88RT62-F1
#
_entry.id   AF-A0AA88RT62-F1
#
_cell.length_a   1.000
_cell.length_b   1.000
_cell.length_c   1.000
_cell.angle_alpha   90.00
_cell.angle_beta   90.00
_cell.angle_gamma   90.00
#
_symmetry.space_group_name_H-M   'P 1'
#
loop_
_entity.id
_entity.type
_entity.pdbx_description
1 polymer ?
#
loop_
_entity_poly.entity_id
_entity_poly.type
_entity_poly.pdbx_seq_one_letter_code
_entity_poly.pdbx_strand_id
1 'polypeptide(L)'
;SGYSECNSAQTTPTKSVSKPPNPALCLTGGGSRHNHANGGAARAAANFAALSRGIPISCSLPAVVNTIEVPHFDLKEDPSFWMDHNVQVLIRVRPLNSMEKSTQGYNRCLKQESAQCITWIGQPETRFTFDHVACETIDQETLFRMVGLPMVENCLSGYNSCMFAYGQTGSGKTYTMLGEIDEIELKPSLNRGMTPRIFEFLFARIRAEEEIRIDERLTYNCKCSFLEIYNEQITDLLDPASTNLLLREDSMKGVYVENLTEFDVQTVGDILKLLSQGSSNRKVAATNMNRESSRSHSVFTCVIESRWEKDSTSNLRFARLNLVDLAGSERQKTSGAEGERLKEAANINKSLSTLGHVIMVLLDVANGKPRHVPYRDSRLTFLLQDSLGGNSKTVIIANISPSICCATESLNTLKFAQRAKLIQNNAVVNEDSSGDVIALQQQIRLLKVSSSLHVSFIIFSCIR
;
A
#
# COMPACT_ATOMS: atom_id res chain seq x y z
N SER A 1 14.23 -50.05 35.92
CA SER A 1 13.79 -51.46 35.95
C SER A 1 12.34 -51.53 35.51
N GLY A 2 12.03 -52.35 34.49
CA GLY A 2 10.66 -52.63 33.95
C GLY A 2 10.22 -51.59 32.91
N TYR A 3 10.43 -51.74 31.58
CA TYR A 3 10.02 -52.77 30.61
C TYR A 3 8.51 -53.05 30.57
N SER A 4 7.87 -52.72 29.44
CA SER A 4 6.95 -53.59 28.67
C SER A 4 6.72 -53.06 27.24
N GLU A 5 6.73 -54.00 26.31
CA GLU A 5 6.86 -53.95 24.83
C GLU A 5 5.54 -53.67 24.06
N CYS A 6 5.64 -53.02 22.89
CA CYS A 6 5.48 -53.51 21.49
C CYS A 6 4.10 -54.01 21.03
N ASN A 7 3.60 -53.37 19.98
CA ASN A 7 2.93 -53.92 18.78
C ASN A 7 2.62 -52.71 17.86
N SER A 8 2.70 -52.72 16.54
CA SER A 8 3.16 -53.65 15.51
C SER A 8 3.08 -52.86 14.19
N ALA A 9 4.03 -53.12 13.29
CA ALA A 9 4.22 -52.44 12.01
C ALA A 9 3.13 -52.70 10.96
N GLN A 10 2.87 -51.72 10.09
CA GLN A 10 2.63 -51.97 8.66
C GLN A 10 3.35 -50.90 7.83
N THR A 11 4.41 -51.34 7.17
CA THR A 11 5.22 -50.62 6.17
C THR A 11 4.63 -50.85 4.77
N THR A 12 4.65 -49.83 3.92
CA THR A 12 4.39 -49.95 2.47
C THR A 12 5.59 -49.36 1.72
N PRO A 13 6.05 -49.98 0.60
CA PRO A 13 7.44 -49.89 0.19
C PRO A 13 7.73 -48.76 -0.81
N THR A 14 8.89 -48.13 -0.62
CA THR A 14 9.58 -47.26 -1.58
C THR A 14 10.18 -48.09 -2.70
N LYS A 15 9.82 -47.80 -3.96
CA LYS A 15 10.55 -48.28 -5.14
C LYS A 15 11.49 -47.19 -5.64
N SER A 16 12.78 -47.42 -5.43
CA SER A 16 13.89 -46.79 -6.12
C SER A 16 13.96 -47.29 -7.57
N VAL A 17 14.13 -46.38 -8.53
CA VAL A 17 14.47 -46.73 -9.92
C VAL A 17 15.78 -46.01 -10.29
N SER A 18 16.82 -46.81 -10.41
CA SER A 18 18.12 -46.47 -10.96
C SER A 18 18.10 -46.53 -12.49
N LYS A 19 18.82 -45.59 -13.13
CA LYS A 19 19.11 -45.58 -14.57
C LYS A 19 19.94 -46.79 -15.00
N PRO A 20 19.77 -47.25 -16.26
CA PRO A 20 20.87 -47.84 -17.04
C PRO A 20 21.13 -47.10 -18.38
N PRO A 21 22.25 -47.41 -19.07
CA PRO A 21 22.99 -46.48 -19.93
C PRO A 21 22.73 -46.62 -21.45
N ASN A 22 23.26 -45.65 -22.19
CA ASN A 22 23.31 -45.53 -23.67
C ASN A 22 23.80 -46.82 -24.37
N PRO A 23 23.28 -47.13 -25.58
CA PRO A 23 23.96 -48.02 -26.51
C PRO A 23 24.92 -47.25 -27.43
N ALA A 24 26.03 -47.92 -27.71
CA ALA A 24 27.20 -47.45 -28.43
C ALA A 24 27.03 -47.33 -29.94
N LEU A 25 27.95 -46.58 -30.53
CA LEU A 25 28.32 -46.54 -31.94
C LEU A 25 28.62 -47.93 -32.53
N CYS A 26 28.32 -48.10 -33.83
CA CYS A 26 29.04 -49.01 -34.71
C CYS A 26 29.73 -48.25 -35.85
N LEU A 27 30.94 -48.73 -36.11
CA LEU A 27 32.00 -48.26 -37.01
C LEU A 27 31.68 -48.38 -38.49
N THR A 28 32.23 -47.47 -39.30
CA THR A 28 33.07 -47.75 -40.50
C THR A 28 33.94 -46.50 -40.77
N GLY A 29 35.25 -46.53 -40.51
CA GLY A 29 36.33 -46.70 -41.51
C GLY A 29 36.49 -45.48 -42.44
N GLY A 30 37.61 -44.77 -42.60
CA GLY A 30 38.97 -44.80 -42.04
C GLY A 30 39.79 -43.66 -42.69
N GLY A 31 41.06 -43.51 -42.31
CA GLY A 31 42.09 -42.91 -43.18
C GLY A 31 42.43 -41.41 -43.04
N SER A 32 43.41 -41.13 -42.18
CA SER A 32 44.57 -40.22 -42.29
C SER A 32 44.71 -39.15 -43.41
N ARG A 33 45.13 -37.97 -42.94
CA ARG A 33 46.25 -37.08 -43.40
C ARG A 33 46.07 -36.04 -44.53
N HIS A 34 46.38 -34.81 -44.12
CA HIS A 34 47.23 -33.77 -44.72
C HIS A 34 46.96 -33.13 -46.11
N ASN A 35 46.98 -31.79 -46.03
CA ASN A 35 47.66 -30.81 -46.88
C ASN A 35 46.99 -30.19 -48.14
N HIS A 36 47.08 -28.85 -48.10
CA HIS A 36 47.38 -27.88 -49.17
C HIS A 36 46.40 -27.61 -50.33
N ALA A 37 45.89 -26.37 -50.27
CA ALA A 37 46.13 -25.26 -51.21
C ALA A 37 45.56 -25.28 -52.65
N ASN A 38 45.06 -24.07 -52.98
CA ASN A 38 44.97 -23.41 -54.28
C ASN A 38 43.92 -23.86 -55.31
N GLY A 39 42.99 -22.91 -55.56
CA GLY A 39 42.99 -22.13 -56.79
C GLY A 39 42.28 -22.74 -58.00
N GLY A 40 41.25 -22.05 -58.51
CA GLY A 40 40.69 -22.36 -59.83
C GLY A 40 39.36 -21.69 -60.11
N ALA A 41 39.43 -20.53 -60.76
CA ALA A 41 38.29 -19.83 -61.33
C ALA A 41 37.74 -20.53 -62.58
N ALA A 42 36.43 -20.38 -62.81
CA ALA A 42 35.81 -19.89 -64.06
C ALA A 42 34.61 -20.71 -64.59
N ARG A 43 33.47 -20.00 -64.63
CA ARG A 43 32.47 -19.91 -65.71
C ARG A 43 31.54 -21.10 -66.00
N ALA A 44 30.26 -20.91 -65.65
CA ALA A 44 29.15 -21.07 -66.61
C ALA A 44 27.98 -20.17 -66.19
N ALA A 45 27.47 -19.41 -67.15
CA ALA A 45 26.34 -18.50 -67.00
C ALA A 45 25.01 -19.23 -67.27
N ALA A 46 23.98 -18.92 -66.48
CA ALA A 46 22.59 -18.94 -66.93
C ALA A 46 21.72 -18.12 -65.95
N ASN A 47 21.01 -17.14 -66.51
CA ASN A 47 20.00 -16.33 -65.85
C ASN A 47 18.81 -17.18 -65.39
N PHE A 48 18.33 -16.96 -64.16
CA PHE A 48 16.90 -17.02 -63.86
C PHE A 48 16.59 -16.05 -62.72
N ALA A 49 15.78 -15.05 -63.02
CA ALA A 49 15.16 -14.17 -62.05
C ALA A 49 13.95 -14.89 -61.42
N ALA A 50 13.90 -15.00 -60.09
CA ALA A 50 12.65 -15.11 -59.32
C ALA A 50 12.91 -15.15 -57.79
N LEU A 51 12.33 -14.15 -57.10
CA LEU A 51 11.70 -14.26 -55.77
C LEU A 51 12.54 -14.75 -54.58
N SER A 52 13.25 -13.83 -53.94
CA SER A 52 13.57 -13.90 -52.51
C SER A 52 12.70 -12.90 -51.72
N ARG A 53 11.54 -13.36 -51.24
CA ARG A 53 10.86 -12.69 -50.11
C ARG A 53 11.65 -13.02 -48.84
N GLY A 54 12.62 -12.17 -48.53
CA GLY A 54 13.22 -12.14 -47.20
C GLY A 54 12.20 -11.66 -46.18
N ILE A 55 11.94 -12.47 -45.16
CA ILE A 55 11.21 -12.07 -43.96
C ILE A 55 12.10 -11.06 -43.23
N PRO A 56 11.66 -9.81 -42.99
CA PRO A 56 12.40 -8.94 -42.09
C PRO A 56 12.13 -9.42 -40.66
N ILE A 57 13.16 -9.97 -40.02
CA ILE A 57 13.21 -10.09 -38.56
C ILE A 57 13.30 -8.65 -38.04
N SER A 58 12.15 -8.04 -37.75
CA SER A 58 12.12 -6.80 -36.99
C SER A 58 12.44 -7.14 -35.54
N CYS A 59 13.72 -7.05 -35.18
CA CYS A 59 14.09 -6.81 -33.78
C CYS A 59 13.58 -5.40 -33.43
N SER A 60 12.34 -5.31 -32.95
CA SER A 60 11.83 -4.06 -32.38
C SER A 60 12.63 -3.76 -31.13
N LEU A 61 13.50 -2.75 -31.20
CA LEU A 61 14.00 -2.07 -30.01
C LEU A 61 12.79 -1.65 -29.16
N PRO A 62 12.84 -1.76 -27.83
CA PRO A 62 11.78 -1.21 -26.99
C PRO A 62 11.57 0.26 -27.37
N ALA A 63 10.32 0.68 -27.52
CA ALA A 63 9.99 2.06 -27.85
C ALA A 63 10.35 2.94 -26.65
N VAL A 64 11.59 3.43 -26.63
CA VAL A 64 12.09 4.29 -25.57
C VAL A 64 11.65 5.72 -25.86
N VAL A 65 10.88 6.31 -24.94
CA VAL A 65 10.66 7.76 -24.94
C VAL A 65 11.92 8.39 -24.34
N ASN A 66 12.75 8.97 -25.20
CA ASN A 66 13.94 9.72 -24.81
C ASN A 66 13.63 11.21 -24.91
N THR A 67 12.82 11.73 -23.98
CA THR A 67 12.53 13.15 -23.88
C THR A 67 13.15 13.72 -22.60
N ILE A 68 13.92 14.79 -22.77
CA ILE A 68 14.49 15.57 -21.66
C ILE A 68 13.38 16.32 -20.93
N GLU A 69 12.38 16.80 -21.67
CA GLU A 69 11.20 17.48 -21.13
C GLU A 69 10.13 16.48 -20.68
N VAL A 70 9.55 16.75 -19.51
CA VAL A 70 8.44 15.98 -18.92
C VAL A 70 7.16 16.80 -19.07
N PRO A 71 6.09 16.25 -19.67
CA PRO A 71 4.82 16.97 -19.74
C PRO A 71 4.24 17.17 -18.34
N HIS A 72 3.81 18.40 -18.06
CA HIS A 72 3.09 18.75 -16.85
C HIS A 72 1.59 18.47 -17.02
N PHE A 73 0.97 17.91 -15.99
CA PHE A 73 -0.48 17.71 -15.95
C PHE A 73 -0.98 18.14 -14.58
N ASP A 74 -1.80 19.19 -14.55
CA ASP A 74 -2.44 19.65 -13.32
C ASP A 74 -3.39 18.58 -12.77
N LEU A 75 -3.31 18.35 -11.47
CA LEU A 75 -4.28 17.55 -10.76
C LEU A 75 -5.52 18.42 -10.50
N LYS A 76 -6.69 17.90 -10.85
CA LYS A 76 -7.97 18.56 -10.57
C LYS A 76 -8.59 17.92 -9.36
N GLU A 77 -8.99 18.75 -8.40
CA GLU A 77 -9.80 18.33 -7.28
C GLU A 77 -11.08 17.68 -7.79
N ASP A 78 -11.37 16.49 -7.27
CA ASP A 78 -12.60 15.77 -7.55
C ASP A 78 -13.40 15.67 -6.24
N PRO A 79 -14.50 16.43 -6.08
CA PRO A 79 -15.34 16.34 -4.88
C PRO A 79 -15.90 14.94 -4.63
N SER A 80 -16.00 14.12 -5.68
CA SER A 80 -16.49 12.74 -5.59
C SER A 80 -15.42 11.75 -5.14
N PHE A 81 -14.16 12.17 -5.05
CA PHE A 81 -13.02 11.30 -4.75
C PHE A 81 -13.36 10.37 -3.57
N TRP A 82 -13.77 10.90 -2.41
CA TRP A 82 -14.10 10.11 -1.20
C TRP A 82 -15.59 9.75 -1.02
N MET A 83 -16.39 9.94 -2.05
CA MET A 83 -17.82 9.58 -2.04
C MET A 83 -18.03 8.12 -2.46
N ASP A 84 -17.09 7.58 -3.24
CA ASP A 84 -17.09 6.18 -3.60
C ASP A 84 -16.64 5.30 -2.44
N HIS A 85 -17.22 4.10 -2.39
CA HIS A 85 -16.86 3.07 -1.41
C HIS A 85 -15.55 2.37 -1.78
N ASN A 86 -14.95 2.72 -2.92
CA ASN A 86 -13.76 2.07 -3.42
C ASN A 86 -12.49 2.62 -2.77
N VAL A 87 -11.47 1.77 -2.65
CA VAL A 87 -10.11 2.21 -2.35
C VAL A 87 -9.63 3.13 -3.46
N GLN A 88 -9.18 4.32 -3.09
CA GLN A 88 -8.65 5.29 -4.03
C GLN A 88 -7.20 5.02 -4.35
N VAL A 89 -6.79 5.35 -5.57
CA VAL A 89 -5.44 5.12 -6.05
C VAL A 89 -4.89 6.35 -6.75
N LEU A 90 -3.78 6.85 -6.22
CA LEU A 90 -2.96 7.88 -6.84
C LEU A 90 -1.63 7.28 -7.27
N ILE A 91 -1.28 7.41 -8.55
CA ILE A 91 0.06 7.08 -9.04
C ILE A 91 0.96 8.29 -8.88
N ARG A 92 2.13 8.12 -8.25
CA ARG A 92 3.16 9.17 -8.16
C ARG A 92 4.40 8.76 -8.92
N VAL A 93 4.68 9.45 -10.02
CA VAL A 93 5.91 9.27 -10.80
C VAL A 93 6.98 10.21 -10.24
N ARG A 94 8.11 9.68 -9.77
CA ARG A 94 9.22 10.54 -9.33
C ARG A 94 10.14 10.92 -10.51
N PRO A 95 10.87 12.05 -10.43
CA PRO A 95 11.93 12.35 -11.39
C PRO A 95 13.00 11.25 -11.48
N LEU A 96 13.67 11.16 -12.63
CA LEU A 96 14.87 10.33 -12.79
C LEU A 96 15.98 10.79 -11.83
N ASN A 97 16.58 9.84 -11.12
CA ASN A 97 17.70 10.10 -10.21
C ASN A 97 19.04 10.15 -10.95
N SER A 98 20.10 10.64 -10.30
CA SER A 98 21.42 10.83 -10.92
C SER A 98 22.05 9.52 -11.41
N MET A 99 21.82 8.41 -10.72
CA MET A 99 22.33 7.09 -11.08
C MET A 99 21.62 6.50 -12.31
N GLU A 100 20.31 6.70 -12.41
CA GLU A 100 19.51 6.30 -13.57
C GLU A 100 19.94 7.08 -14.81
N LYS A 101 20.12 8.40 -14.66
CA LYS A 101 20.61 9.29 -15.72
C LYS A 101 21.99 8.89 -16.23
N SER A 102 22.92 8.55 -15.33
CA SER A 102 24.28 8.16 -15.72
C SER A 102 24.33 6.78 -16.37
N THR A 103 23.51 5.83 -15.92
CA THR A 103 23.58 4.42 -16.34
C THR A 103 22.79 4.14 -17.62
N GLN A 104 21.63 4.78 -17.78
CA GLN A 104 20.66 4.48 -18.85
C GLN A 104 20.19 5.75 -19.57
N GLY A 105 20.79 6.90 -19.32
CA GLY A 105 20.36 8.17 -19.90
C GLY A 105 18.97 8.60 -19.43
N TYR A 106 18.24 9.28 -20.31
CA TYR A 106 16.87 9.75 -20.07
C TYR A 106 15.82 8.76 -20.60
N ASN A 107 16.18 7.48 -20.70
CA ASN A 107 15.32 6.45 -21.28
C ASN A 107 14.17 6.10 -20.33
N ARG A 108 12.93 6.36 -20.77
CA ARG A 108 11.71 6.16 -19.98
C ARG A 108 10.92 4.93 -20.41
N CYS A 109 10.28 4.27 -19.45
CA CYS A 109 9.36 3.14 -19.68
C CYS A 109 7.88 3.50 -19.53
N LEU A 110 7.58 4.77 -19.21
CA LEU A 110 6.23 5.27 -18.94
C LEU A 110 5.96 6.51 -19.80
N LYS A 111 4.72 6.62 -20.28
CA LYS A 111 4.17 7.80 -20.95
C LYS A 111 2.89 8.20 -20.23
N GLN A 112 2.89 9.36 -19.60
CA GLN A 112 1.66 9.94 -19.05
C GLN A 112 0.87 10.63 -20.16
N GLU A 113 -0.42 10.35 -20.24
CA GLU A 113 -1.31 10.92 -21.26
C GLU A 113 -2.27 11.97 -20.69
N SER A 114 -2.62 11.87 -19.40
CA SER A 114 -3.45 12.83 -18.69
C SER A 114 -3.23 12.74 -17.18
N ALA A 115 -3.93 13.56 -16.40
CA ALA A 115 -3.96 13.48 -14.93
C ALA A 115 -4.58 12.17 -14.37
N GLN A 116 -5.09 11.27 -15.24
CA GLN A 116 -5.71 10.00 -14.84
C GLN A 116 -5.17 8.80 -15.62
N CYS A 117 -4.39 9.04 -16.68
CA CYS A 117 -3.98 8.00 -17.61
C CYS A 117 -2.47 7.92 -17.77
N ILE A 118 -1.93 6.72 -17.61
CA ILE A 118 -0.51 6.42 -17.79
C ILE A 118 -0.34 5.11 -18.56
N THR A 119 0.63 5.09 -19.46
CA THR A 119 0.88 3.98 -20.37
C THR A 119 2.29 3.45 -20.15
N TRP A 120 2.41 2.14 -19.95
CA TRP A 120 3.68 1.43 -19.89
C TRP A 120 4.09 0.99 -21.30
N ILE A 121 5.28 1.41 -21.74
CA ILE A 121 5.72 1.38 -23.15
C ILE A 121 6.55 0.12 -23.48
N GLY A 122 6.42 -0.95 -22.70
CA GLY A 122 7.03 -2.23 -23.08
C GLY A 122 6.16 -2.99 -24.09
N GLN A 123 6.49 -4.25 -24.34
CA GLN A 123 5.75 -5.10 -25.27
C GLN A 123 5.02 -6.24 -24.53
N PRO A 124 3.67 -6.32 -24.61
CA PRO A 124 2.77 -5.37 -25.26
C PRO A 124 2.63 -4.06 -24.47
N GLU A 125 2.38 -2.97 -25.18
CA GLU A 125 2.08 -1.67 -24.57
C GLU A 125 0.80 -1.81 -23.74
N THR A 126 0.81 -1.28 -22.51
CA THR A 126 -0.31 -1.44 -21.58
C THR A 126 -0.72 -0.09 -21.00
N ARG A 127 -1.95 0.31 -21.26
CA ARG A 127 -2.57 1.54 -20.76
C ARG A 127 -3.28 1.28 -19.42
N PHE A 128 -3.12 2.20 -18.48
CA PHE A 128 -3.77 2.17 -17.17
C PHE A 128 -4.51 3.48 -16.88
N THR A 129 -5.60 3.38 -16.12
CA THR A 129 -6.40 4.52 -15.68
C THR A 129 -6.63 4.45 -14.17
N PHE A 130 -6.37 5.56 -13.48
CA PHE A 130 -6.46 5.70 -12.03
C PHE A 130 -7.24 6.95 -11.64
N ASP A 131 -7.46 7.16 -10.35
CA ASP A 131 -8.16 8.35 -9.87
C ASP A 131 -7.30 9.59 -10.13
N HIS A 132 -6.00 9.49 -9.82
CA HIS A 132 -5.00 10.51 -10.16
C HIS A 132 -3.66 9.89 -10.59
N VAL A 133 -2.95 10.60 -11.46
CA VAL A 133 -1.58 10.32 -11.89
C VAL A 133 -0.77 11.62 -11.75
N ALA A 134 0.01 11.71 -10.68
CA ALA A 134 0.93 12.79 -10.42
C ALA A 134 2.22 12.62 -11.24
N CYS A 135 2.45 13.55 -12.17
CA CYS A 135 3.67 13.60 -12.98
C CYS A 135 4.90 14.02 -12.15
N GLU A 136 6.09 13.91 -12.74
CA GLU A 136 7.37 14.16 -12.05
C GLU A 136 7.53 15.57 -11.48
N THR A 137 6.77 16.52 -12.02
CA THR A 137 6.79 17.93 -11.63
C THR A 137 5.82 18.27 -10.50
N ILE A 138 4.96 17.34 -10.07
CA ILE A 138 4.01 17.58 -8.98
C ILE A 138 4.77 17.59 -7.65
N ASP A 139 4.66 18.71 -6.94
CA ASP A 139 5.28 18.93 -5.64
C ASP A 139 4.49 18.29 -4.49
N GLN A 140 5.07 18.35 -3.28
CA GLN A 140 4.47 17.77 -2.08
C GLN A 140 3.19 18.50 -1.65
N GLU A 141 3.11 19.82 -1.87
CA GLU A 141 1.95 20.60 -1.49
C GLU A 141 0.73 20.25 -2.35
N THR A 142 0.91 20.19 -3.67
CA THR A 142 -0.16 19.81 -4.59
C THR A 142 -0.64 18.40 -4.29
N LEU A 143 0.27 17.46 -4.02
CA LEU A 143 -0.09 16.11 -3.62
C LEU A 143 -0.90 16.09 -2.31
N PHE A 144 -0.47 16.88 -1.32
CA PHE A 144 -1.16 17.02 -0.04
C PHE A 144 -2.59 17.58 -0.21
N ARG A 145 -2.77 18.63 -1.01
CA ARG A 145 -4.10 19.20 -1.28
C ARG A 145 -5.04 18.17 -1.89
N MET A 146 -4.53 17.34 -2.80
CA MET A 146 -5.34 16.35 -3.51
C MET A 146 -5.83 15.20 -2.62
N VAL A 147 -4.99 14.65 -1.75
CA VAL A 147 -5.35 13.43 -0.99
C VAL A 147 -5.26 13.59 0.54
N GLY A 148 -4.41 14.48 1.03
CA GLY A 148 -4.19 14.70 2.46
C GLY A 148 -5.24 15.60 3.10
N LEU A 149 -5.60 16.71 2.46
CA LEU A 149 -6.65 17.63 2.93
C LEU A 149 -7.99 16.90 3.13
N PRO A 150 -8.56 16.22 2.13
CA PRO A 150 -9.84 15.56 2.32
C PRO A 150 -9.77 14.35 3.27
N MET A 151 -8.60 13.73 3.43
CA MET A 151 -8.39 12.70 4.46
C MET A 151 -8.55 13.27 5.88
N VAL A 152 -8.04 14.47 6.14
CA VAL A 152 -8.21 15.15 7.44
C VAL A 152 -9.68 15.41 7.72
N GLU A 153 -10.43 15.92 6.73
CA GLU A 153 -11.87 16.18 6.89
C GLU A 153 -12.66 14.89 7.15
N ASN A 154 -12.28 13.77 6.51
CA ASN A 154 -12.86 12.46 6.79
C ASN A 154 -12.62 12.04 8.25
N CYS A 155 -11.41 12.21 8.77
CA CYS A 155 -11.08 11.89 10.16
C CYS A 155 -11.88 12.74 11.16
N LEU A 156 -11.97 14.05 10.94
CA LEU A 156 -12.76 14.93 11.82
C LEU A 156 -14.26 14.62 11.76
N SER A 157 -14.73 14.13 10.61
CA SER A 157 -16.10 13.61 10.44
C SER A 157 -16.32 12.25 11.10
N GLY A 158 -15.29 11.62 11.68
CA GLY A 158 -15.40 10.35 12.41
C GLY A 158 -15.17 9.10 11.57
N TYR A 159 -14.69 9.24 10.34
CA TYR A 159 -14.29 8.09 9.53
C TYR A 159 -12.87 7.67 9.88
N ASN A 160 -12.67 6.35 10.06
CA ASN A 160 -11.32 5.80 10.00
C ASN A 160 -10.73 6.07 8.61
N SER A 161 -9.45 6.41 8.56
CA SER A 161 -8.76 6.70 7.31
C SER A 161 -7.40 6.01 7.26
N CYS A 162 -6.99 5.57 6.09
CA CYS A 162 -5.69 4.95 5.89
C CYS A 162 -5.02 5.41 4.59
N MET A 163 -3.73 5.75 4.68
CA MET A 163 -2.89 6.11 3.56
C MET A 163 -1.71 5.14 3.43
N PHE A 164 -1.58 4.52 2.26
CA PHE A 164 -0.46 3.65 1.92
C PHE A 164 0.50 4.34 0.97
N ALA A 165 1.80 4.24 1.23
CA ALA A 165 2.82 4.39 0.20
C ALA A 165 3.31 3.01 -0.25
N TYR A 166 3.16 2.69 -1.53
CA TYR A 166 3.52 1.39 -2.11
C TYR A 166 4.41 1.55 -3.34
N GLY A 167 5.35 0.63 -3.54
CA GLY A 167 6.23 0.61 -4.71
C GLY A 167 7.63 0.09 -4.38
N GLN A 168 8.49 -0.02 -5.38
CA GLN A 168 9.84 -0.55 -5.18
C GLN A 168 10.71 0.35 -4.29
N THR A 169 11.80 -0.19 -3.75
CA THR A 169 12.84 0.59 -3.08
C THR A 169 13.37 1.67 -4.01
N GLY A 170 13.52 2.87 -3.46
CA GLY A 170 13.94 4.05 -4.21
C GLY A 170 12.86 4.66 -5.11
N SER A 171 11.60 4.20 -5.10
CA SER A 171 10.53 4.82 -5.90
C SER A 171 9.96 6.12 -5.30
N GLY A 172 10.25 6.41 -4.02
CA GLY A 172 9.83 7.65 -3.35
C GLY A 172 8.73 7.48 -2.28
N LYS A 173 8.53 6.28 -1.74
CA LYS A 173 7.54 6.02 -0.65
C LYS A 173 7.78 6.89 0.59
N THR A 174 8.95 6.76 1.21
CA THR A 174 9.33 7.55 2.38
C THR A 174 9.38 9.06 2.09
N TYR A 175 9.86 9.45 0.91
CA TYR A 175 9.80 10.86 0.47
C TYR A 175 8.36 11.36 0.38
N THR A 176 7.41 10.52 -0.03
CA THR A 176 5.99 10.87 -0.05
C THR A 176 5.43 11.03 1.36
N MET A 177 5.63 10.04 2.24
CA MET A 177 5.03 10.05 3.57
C MET A 177 5.67 11.08 4.50
N LEU A 178 7.00 11.07 4.59
CA LEU A 178 7.75 11.90 5.54
C LEU A 178 8.36 13.13 4.85
N GLY A 179 8.91 12.95 3.66
CA GLY A 179 9.66 13.99 2.96
C GLY A 179 10.93 14.38 3.71
N GLU A 180 11.38 15.61 3.52
CA GLU A 180 12.48 16.18 4.31
C GLU A 180 11.94 16.62 5.68
N ILE A 181 12.37 15.91 6.73
CA ILE A 181 12.07 16.24 8.12
C ILE A 181 13.37 16.69 8.77
N ASP A 182 13.63 17.99 8.72
CA ASP A 182 14.73 18.59 9.48
C ASP A 182 14.21 19.02 10.86
N GLU A 183 14.87 18.51 11.91
CA GLU A 183 14.50 18.70 13.33
C GLU A 183 14.56 20.18 13.78
N ILE A 184 15.21 21.06 13.02
CA ILE A 184 15.72 22.36 13.51
C ILE A 184 15.19 23.56 12.68
N GLU A 185 14.17 23.41 11.84
CA GLU A 185 13.76 24.57 11.03
C GLU A 185 12.75 25.50 11.74
N LEU A 186 13.11 26.78 11.85
CA LEU A 186 12.20 27.90 12.13
C LEU A 186 11.07 28.04 11.08
N LYS A 187 11.22 27.42 9.90
CA LYS A 187 10.25 27.44 8.80
C LYS A 187 10.10 26.04 8.20
N PRO A 188 8.88 25.56 7.93
CA PRO A 188 8.68 24.27 7.28
C PRO A 188 9.35 24.17 5.90
N SER A 189 10.21 23.17 5.68
CA SER A 189 10.69 22.79 4.34
C SER A 189 9.53 22.57 3.36
N LEU A 190 9.68 23.09 2.13
CA LEU A 190 8.76 22.87 1.02
C LEU A 190 8.64 21.37 0.65
N ASN A 191 9.67 20.58 0.98
CA ASN A 191 9.74 19.16 0.66
C ASN A 191 9.17 18.25 1.75
N ARG A 192 8.59 18.79 2.82
CA ARG A 192 7.85 18.01 3.83
C ARG A 192 6.78 17.15 3.17
N GLY A 193 6.69 15.90 3.60
CA GLY A 193 5.78 14.91 3.04
C GLY A 193 4.35 15.05 3.56
N MET A 194 3.55 14.01 3.28
CA MET A 194 2.13 13.93 3.62
C MET A 194 1.89 13.99 5.13
N THR A 195 2.62 13.19 5.92
CA THR A 195 2.43 13.05 7.37
C THR A 195 2.51 14.40 8.10
N PRO A 196 3.62 15.16 8.04
CA PRO A 196 3.69 16.44 8.73
C PRO A 196 2.63 17.44 8.26
N ARG A 197 2.35 17.51 6.94
CA ARG A 197 1.33 18.41 6.37
C ARG A 197 -0.09 18.06 6.83
N ILE A 198 -0.41 16.76 6.93
CA ILE A 198 -1.68 16.27 7.47
C ILE A 198 -1.87 16.75 8.91
N PHE A 199 -0.86 16.64 9.76
CA PHE A 199 -0.98 17.10 11.16
C PHE A 199 -1.00 18.62 11.30
N GLU A 200 -0.28 19.35 10.45
CA GLU A 200 -0.38 20.82 10.37
C GLU A 200 -1.82 21.26 10.11
N PHE A 201 -2.46 20.67 9.10
CA PHE A 201 -3.84 20.98 8.76
C PHE A 201 -4.85 20.44 9.78
N LEU A 202 -4.66 19.20 10.29
CA LEU A 202 -5.52 18.60 11.31
C LEU A 202 -5.63 19.48 12.55
N PHE A 203 -4.49 19.87 13.14
CA PHE A 203 -4.53 20.71 14.34
C PHE A 203 -5.05 22.12 14.07
N ALA A 204 -4.84 22.67 12.87
CA ALA A 204 -5.47 23.93 12.49
C ALA A 204 -6.99 23.82 12.40
N ARG A 205 -7.51 22.73 11.82
CA ARG A 205 -8.95 22.45 11.71
C ARG A 205 -9.58 22.14 13.06
N ILE A 206 -8.92 21.37 13.92
CA ILE A 206 -9.36 21.12 15.31
C ILE A 206 -9.58 22.44 16.04
N ARG A 207 -8.58 23.33 16.06
CA ARG A 207 -8.69 24.63 16.74
C ARG A 207 -9.86 25.46 16.20
N ALA A 208 -10.02 25.50 14.88
CA ALA A 208 -11.12 26.24 14.25
C ALA A 208 -12.49 25.64 14.62
N GLU A 209 -12.63 24.32 14.69
CA GLU A 209 -13.89 23.68 15.06
C GLU A 209 -14.23 23.82 16.54
N GLU A 210 -13.25 23.73 17.44
CA GLU A 210 -13.44 24.00 18.87
C GLU A 210 -13.90 25.44 19.11
N GLU A 211 -13.36 26.41 18.36
CA GLU A 211 -13.78 27.81 18.42
C GLU A 211 -15.20 28.01 17.90
N ILE A 212 -15.55 27.39 16.76
CA ILE A 212 -16.89 27.50 16.15
C ILE A 212 -17.96 26.82 17.02
N ARG A 213 -17.63 25.70 17.69
CA ARG A 213 -18.57 24.88 18.47
C ARG A 213 -18.34 25.00 19.98
N ILE A 214 -17.92 26.18 20.43
CA ILE A 214 -17.66 26.46 21.85
C ILE A 214 -18.92 26.26 22.72
N ASP A 215 -20.10 26.61 22.21
CA ASP A 215 -21.38 26.45 22.90
C ASP A 215 -21.74 24.97 23.14
N GLU A 216 -21.27 24.07 22.27
CA GLU A 216 -21.45 22.62 22.40
C GLU A 216 -20.32 21.97 23.23
N ARG A 217 -19.38 22.76 23.76
CA ARG A 217 -18.21 22.29 24.52
C ARG A 217 -17.42 21.21 23.75
N LEU A 218 -17.29 21.38 22.43
CA LEU A 218 -16.52 20.46 21.61
C LEU A 218 -15.05 20.48 22.04
N THR A 219 -14.49 19.31 22.29
CA THR A 219 -13.08 19.13 22.62
C THR A 219 -12.51 17.94 21.87
N TYR A 220 -11.25 18.04 21.46
CA TYR A 220 -10.51 16.96 20.81
C TYR A 220 -9.38 16.43 21.70
N ASN A 221 -9.17 15.10 21.67
CA ASN A 221 -7.99 14.43 22.21
C ASN A 221 -7.35 13.59 21.09
N CYS A 222 -6.04 13.79 20.89
CA CYS A 222 -5.28 13.08 19.87
C CYS A 222 -4.18 12.26 20.53
N LYS A 223 -4.10 10.97 20.19
CA LYS A 223 -3.04 10.06 20.65
C LYS A 223 -2.32 9.47 19.47
N CYS A 224 -0.99 9.43 19.53
CA CYS A 224 -0.17 8.89 18.46
C CYS A 224 0.67 7.70 18.93
N SER A 225 0.81 6.73 18.05
CA SER A 225 1.71 5.60 18.22
C SER A 225 2.51 5.38 16.93
N PHE A 226 3.74 4.87 17.04
CA PHE A 226 4.58 4.61 15.89
C PHE A 226 5.24 3.25 16.01
N LEU A 227 5.00 2.38 15.04
CA LEU A 227 5.54 1.03 15.04
C LEU A 227 6.23 0.68 13.74
N GLU A 228 7.01 -0.38 13.81
CA GLU A 228 7.67 -1.01 12.68
C GLU A 228 7.36 -2.49 12.64
N ILE A 229 7.07 -3.01 11.45
CA ILE A 229 6.91 -4.43 11.18
C ILE A 229 8.13 -4.90 10.38
N TYR A 230 8.90 -5.81 10.97
CA TYR A 230 10.03 -6.48 10.36
C TYR A 230 9.90 -7.97 10.52
N ASN A 231 10.14 -8.76 9.46
CA ASN A 231 10.30 -10.20 9.66
C ASN A 231 9.12 -10.83 10.46
N GLU A 232 7.90 -10.31 10.28
CA GLU A 232 6.68 -10.67 11.04
C GLU A 232 6.71 -10.40 12.57
N GLN A 233 7.62 -9.54 13.03
CA GLN A 233 7.72 -9.00 14.38
C GLN A 233 7.36 -7.52 14.40
N ILE A 234 6.66 -7.10 15.44
CA ILE A 234 6.23 -5.71 15.65
C ILE A 234 7.13 -5.09 16.71
N THR A 235 7.78 -3.98 16.38
CA THR A 235 8.61 -3.20 17.32
C THR A 235 8.00 -1.82 17.48
N ASP A 236 7.91 -1.36 18.73
CA ASP A 236 7.54 0.01 19.04
C ASP A 236 8.73 0.94 18.70
N LEU A 237 8.50 1.94 17.85
CA LEU A 237 9.53 2.90 17.46
C LEU A 237 9.67 4.05 18.47
N LEU A 238 8.72 4.21 19.40
CA LEU A 238 8.74 5.21 20.46
C LEU A 238 9.30 4.62 21.77
N ASP A 239 9.19 3.31 21.96
CA ASP A 239 9.89 2.54 22.99
C ASP A 239 10.63 1.32 22.39
N PRO A 240 11.86 1.47 21.89
CA PRO A 240 12.60 0.40 21.22
C PRO A 240 12.91 -0.83 22.08
N ALA A 241 12.73 -0.77 23.42
CA ALA A 241 12.83 -1.94 24.28
C ALA A 241 11.67 -2.91 24.07
N SER A 242 10.51 -2.39 23.63
CA SER A 242 9.28 -3.13 23.37
C SER A 242 9.28 -3.72 21.96
N THR A 243 9.71 -4.98 21.86
CA THR A 243 9.80 -5.72 20.60
C THR A 243 8.90 -6.96 20.59
N ASN A 244 8.57 -7.44 19.39
CA ASN A 244 7.70 -8.59 19.15
C ASN A 244 6.31 -8.45 19.82
N LEU A 245 5.72 -7.26 19.72
CA LEU A 245 4.39 -6.97 20.24
C LEU A 245 3.31 -7.81 19.54
N LEU A 246 2.23 -8.10 20.27
CA LEU A 246 1.16 -8.98 19.81
C LEU A 246 -0.02 -8.18 19.26
N LEU A 247 -0.59 -8.67 18.15
CA LEU A 247 -1.87 -8.17 17.64
C LEU A 247 -3.04 -8.82 18.38
N ARG A 248 -4.02 -8.02 18.72
CA ARG A 248 -5.29 -8.40 19.36
C ARG A 248 -6.45 -7.82 18.55
N GLU A 249 -7.63 -8.38 18.76
CA GLU A 249 -8.86 -7.98 18.09
C GLU A 249 -9.89 -7.70 19.19
N ASP A 250 -10.49 -6.51 19.16
CA ASP A 250 -11.53 -6.07 20.09
C ASP A 250 -12.78 -5.67 19.30
N SER A 251 -13.97 -5.98 19.84
CA SER A 251 -15.24 -5.75 19.15
C SER A 251 -15.53 -4.27 18.89
N MET A 252 -14.98 -3.36 19.69
CA MET A 252 -15.18 -1.91 19.55
C MET A 252 -13.98 -1.24 18.88
N LYS A 253 -12.74 -1.62 19.25
CA LYS A 253 -11.52 -0.97 18.76
C LYS A 253 -11.01 -1.55 17.44
N GLY A 254 -11.50 -2.71 17.01
CA GLY A 254 -10.96 -3.45 15.88
C GLY A 254 -9.61 -4.10 16.21
N VAL A 255 -8.76 -4.26 15.20
CA VAL A 255 -7.42 -4.82 15.39
C VAL A 255 -6.48 -3.77 15.99
N TYR A 256 -5.77 -4.13 17.06
CA TYR A 256 -4.80 -3.26 17.74
C TYR A 256 -3.57 -4.03 18.20
N VAL A 257 -2.50 -3.30 18.55
CA VAL A 257 -1.26 -3.88 19.08
C VAL A 257 -1.26 -3.73 20.60
N GLU A 258 -1.16 -4.85 21.30
CA GLU A 258 -1.09 -4.89 22.76
C GLU A 258 0.23 -4.28 23.26
N ASN A 259 0.16 -3.43 24.28
CA ASN A 259 1.30 -2.74 24.91
C ASN A 259 2.10 -1.83 23.95
N LEU A 260 1.48 -1.35 22.86
CA LEU A 260 2.08 -0.30 22.04
C LEU A 260 1.98 1.04 22.78
N THR A 261 3.07 1.80 22.80
CA THR A 261 3.11 3.10 23.46
C THR A 261 2.30 4.13 22.68
N GLU A 262 1.44 4.86 23.41
CA GLU A 262 0.64 5.97 22.88
C GLU A 262 1.02 7.26 23.61
N PHE A 263 1.22 8.34 22.86
CA PHE A 263 1.50 9.68 23.40
C PHE A 263 0.37 10.64 23.05
N ASP A 264 -0.11 11.39 24.03
CA ASP A 264 -1.01 12.52 23.80
C ASP A 264 -0.25 13.62 23.04
N VAL A 265 -0.88 14.16 22.00
CA VAL A 265 -0.31 15.19 21.12
C VAL A 265 -1.27 16.36 20.98
N GLN A 266 -0.73 17.57 21.03
CA GLN A 266 -1.53 18.81 20.93
C GLN A 266 -1.01 19.74 19.83
N THR A 267 0.25 19.58 19.44
CA THR A 267 0.90 20.44 18.46
C THR A 267 1.59 19.63 17.37
N VAL A 268 1.82 20.29 16.23
CA VAL A 268 2.66 19.76 15.15
C VAL A 268 4.09 19.47 15.66
N GLY A 269 4.58 20.28 16.61
CA GLY A 269 5.89 20.06 17.21
C GLY A 269 6.00 18.71 17.93
N ASP A 270 4.93 18.26 18.59
CA ASP A 270 4.89 16.95 19.24
C ASP A 270 4.95 15.82 18.21
N ILE A 271 4.21 15.95 17.11
CA ILE A 271 4.25 15.01 15.99
C ILE A 271 5.65 14.94 15.39
N LEU A 272 6.28 16.07 15.10
CA LEU A 272 7.62 16.10 14.50
C LEU A 272 8.66 15.44 15.42
N LYS A 273 8.55 15.62 16.75
CA LYS A 273 9.40 14.91 17.72
C LYS A 273 9.19 13.40 17.66
N LEU A 274 7.94 12.92 17.65
CA LEU A 274 7.64 11.49 17.57
C LEU A 274 8.12 10.87 16.25
N LEU A 275 7.93 11.58 15.13
CA LEU A 275 8.39 11.13 13.81
C LEU A 275 9.92 11.08 13.75
N SER A 276 10.61 12.08 14.29
CA SER A 276 12.08 12.10 14.28
C SER A 276 12.65 11.02 15.20
N GLN A 277 12.11 10.89 16.41
CA GLN A 277 12.49 9.84 17.36
C GLN A 277 12.32 8.44 16.74
N GLY A 278 11.14 8.16 16.18
CA GLY A 278 10.88 6.87 15.56
C GLY A 278 11.72 6.61 14.30
N SER A 279 11.99 7.65 13.49
CA SER A 279 12.86 7.54 12.32
C SER A 279 14.32 7.28 12.71
N SER A 280 14.80 7.93 13.78
CA SER A 280 16.13 7.69 14.34
C SER A 280 16.25 6.26 14.87
N ASN A 281 15.28 5.80 15.67
CA ASN A 281 15.24 4.45 16.21
C ASN A 281 15.20 3.39 15.10
N ARG A 282 14.39 3.63 14.06
CA ARG A 282 14.35 2.78 12.86
C ARG A 282 15.71 2.71 12.15
N LYS A 283 16.42 3.83 12.04
CA LYS A 283 17.76 3.89 11.43
C LYS A 283 18.82 3.18 12.28
N VAL A 284 18.78 3.34 13.60
CA VAL A 284 19.69 2.65 14.53
C VAL A 284 19.46 1.13 14.51
N ALA A 285 18.19 0.70 14.47
CA ALA A 285 17.84 -0.71 14.31
C ALA A 285 18.36 -1.29 12.98
N ALA A 286 18.30 -0.50 11.91
CA ALA A 286 18.88 -0.84 10.61
C ALA A 286 20.40 -1.06 10.69
N THR A 287 21.14 -0.14 11.32
CA THR A 287 22.61 -0.27 11.44
C THR A 287 23.04 -1.39 12.37
N ASN A 288 22.38 -1.56 13.52
CA ASN A 288 22.77 -2.56 14.53
C ASN A 288 22.49 -4.00 14.09
N MET A 289 21.45 -4.21 13.28
CA MET A 289 21.03 -5.55 12.83
C MET A 289 21.41 -5.86 11.37
N ASN A 290 22.22 -5.02 10.70
CA ASN A 290 22.46 -5.08 9.25
C ASN A 290 21.15 -5.14 8.44
N ARG A 291 20.13 -4.46 8.94
CA ARG A 291 18.80 -4.39 8.35
C ARG A 291 18.73 -3.15 7.47
N GLU A 292 18.02 -3.26 6.36
CA GLU A 292 17.77 -2.12 5.48
C GLU A 292 16.39 -1.55 5.80
N SER A 293 16.26 -0.23 5.95
CA SER A 293 14.95 0.41 6.21
C SER A 293 13.95 0.17 5.07
N SER A 294 14.45 -0.09 3.85
CA SER A 294 13.65 -0.51 2.70
C SER A 294 12.96 -1.86 2.87
N ARG A 295 13.39 -2.67 3.85
CA ARG A 295 12.91 -4.03 4.12
C ARG A 295 11.90 -4.08 5.27
N SER A 296 11.38 -2.94 5.71
CA SER A 296 10.41 -2.85 6.78
C SER A 296 9.24 -1.96 6.48
N HIS A 297 8.11 -2.26 7.11
CA HIS A 297 6.93 -1.41 7.07
C HIS A 297 6.91 -0.55 8.32
N SER A 298 6.61 0.73 8.20
CA SER A 298 6.36 1.60 9.34
C SER A 298 4.92 2.11 9.31
N VAL A 299 4.26 2.07 10.46
CA VAL A 299 2.86 2.48 10.62
C VAL A 299 2.80 3.53 11.71
N PHE A 300 2.54 4.78 11.31
CA PHE A 300 2.23 5.87 12.22
C PHE A 300 0.72 5.98 12.36
N THR A 301 0.21 5.85 13.58
CA THR A 301 -1.23 5.88 13.85
C THR A 301 -1.54 7.08 14.72
N CYS A 302 -2.59 7.84 14.36
CA CYS A 302 -3.20 8.81 15.23
C CYS A 302 -4.66 8.43 15.49
N VAL A 303 -4.99 8.30 16.76
CA VAL A 303 -6.35 8.19 17.25
C VAL A 303 -6.84 9.59 17.56
N ILE A 304 -7.96 9.97 16.95
CA ILE A 304 -8.61 11.27 17.13
C ILE A 304 -9.95 11.00 17.80
N GLU A 305 -10.11 11.54 19.00
CA GLU A 305 -11.34 11.44 19.77
C GLU A 305 -11.92 12.85 19.92
N SER A 306 -13.22 13.01 19.69
CA SER A 306 -13.92 14.26 19.92
C SER A 306 -15.14 14.05 20.81
N ARG A 307 -15.35 14.98 21.74
CA ARG A 307 -16.46 14.95 22.69
C ARG A 307 -17.19 16.28 22.66
N TRP A 308 -18.52 16.24 22.61
CA TRP A 308 -19.35 17.43 22.69
C TRP A 308 -20.66 17.15 23.40
N GLU A 309 -21.29 18.19 23.92
CA GLU A 309 -22.59 18.17 24.57
C GLU A 309 -23.62 18.85 23.68
N LYS A 310 -24.70 18.14 23.34
CA LYS A 310 -25.84 18.69 22.61
C LYS A 310 -27.13 18.24 23.27
N ASP A 311 -28.02 19.16 23.58
CA ASP A 311 -29.34 18.86 24.17
C ASP A 311 -29.27 17.93 25.40
N SER A 312 -28.31 18.19 26.31
CA SER A 312 -28.02 17.36 27.50
C SER A 312 -27.57 15.91 27.21
N THR A 313 -27.23 15.61 25.95
CA THR A 313 -26.63 14.34 25.53
C THR A 313 -25.13 14.52 25.31
N SER A 314 -24.32 13.66 25.93
CA SER A 314 -22.89 13.58 25.64
C SER A 314 -22.69 12.74 24.40
N ASN A 315 -21.98 13.29 23.42
CA ASN A 315 -21.63 12.61 22.19
C ASN A 315 -20.12 12.40 22.13
N LEU A 316 -19.74 11.23 21.66
CA LEU A 316 -18.38 10.79 21.46
C LEU A 316 -18.22 10.40 19.99
N ARG A 317 -17.21 10.91 19.33
CA ARG A 317 -16.81 10.48 17.98
C ARG A 317 -15.35 10.08 17.99
N PHE A 318 -15.04 9.04 17.24
CA PHE A 318 -13.70 8.48 17.15
C PHE A 318 -13.30 8.28 15.69
N ALA A 319 -12.03 8.53 15.38
CA ALA A 319 -11.43 8.17 14.11
C ALA A 319 -10.00 7.69 14.31
N ARG A 320 -9.62 6.66 13.56
CA ARG A 320 -8.23 6.21 13.45
C ARG A 320 -7.64 6.62 12.10
N LEU A 321 -6.55 7.36 12.14
CA LEU A 321 -5.73 7.73 10.99
C LEU A 321 -4.46 6.88 10.95
N ASN A 322 -4.36 6.02 9.94
CA ASN A 322 -3.20 5.16 9.72
C ASN A 322 -2.37 5.66 8.53
N LEU A 323 -1.12 6.07 8.78
CA LEU A 323 -0.17 6.53 7.77
C LEU A 323 0.95 5.50 7.63
N VAL A 324 0.98 4.81 6.48
CA VAL A 324 1.77 3.60 6.29
C VAL A 324 2.82 3.79 5.19
N ASP A 325 4.09 3.60 5.53
CA ASP A 325 5.21 3.50 4.58
C ASP A 325 5.64 2.03 4.49
N LEU A 326 5.29 1.38 3.38
CA LEU A 326 5.54 -0.05 3.18
C LEU A 326 7.00 -0.32 2.79
N ALA A 327 7.45 -1.55 2.98
CA ALA A 327 8.70 -2.05 2.44
C ALA A 327 8.70 -2.01 0.89
N GLY A 328 9.89 -2.12 0.29
CA GLY A 328 10.07 -2.27 -1.15
C GLY A 328 9.28 -3.45 -1.73
N SER A 329 8.49 -3.19 -2.77
CA SER A 329 7.67 -4.20 -3.45
C SER A 329 8.43 -5.09 -4.43
N GLU A 330 9.70 -4.78 -4.71
CA GLU A 330 10.51 -5.51 -5.64
C GLU A 330 10.75 -6.95 -5.18
N ARG A 331 10.82 -7.85 -6.15
CA ARG A 331 11.17 -9.23 -5.86
C ARG A 331 12.64 -9.27 -5.50
N GLN A 332 12.94 -9.69 -4.27
CA GLN A 332 14.29 -10.14 -3.94
C GLN A 332 14.63 -11.29 -4.90
N LYS A 333 15.51 -11.02 -5.88
CA LYS A 333 16.14 -12.10 -6.63
C LYS A 333 16.78 -12.99 -5.57
N THR A 334 16.72 -14.30 -5.76
CA THR A 334 17.46 -15.26 -4.93
C THR A 334 18.94 -14.90 -5.06
N SER A 335 19.41 -13.95 -4.28
CA SER A 335 20.81 -13.81 -3.97
C SER A 335 21.19 -15.18 -3.42
N GLY A 336 22.37 -15.69 -3.72
CA GLY A 336 22.88 -16.92 -3.09
C GLY A 336 23.10 -16.76 -1.58
N ALA A 337 22.30 -15.92 -0.91
CA ALA A 337 22.21 -15.75 0.51
C ALA A 337 21.62 -17.04 1.09
N GLU A 338 22.45 -17.75 1.84
CA GLU A 338 22.07 -18.94 2.60
C GLU A 338 21.65 -18.53 4.04
N GLY A 339 20.86 -19.39 4.68
CA GLY A 339 20.51 -19.25 6.11
C GLY A 339 19.50 -18.13 6.42
N GLU A 340 19.77 -17.35 7.47
CA GLU A 340 18.82 -16.36 8.04
C GLU A 340 18.44 -15.23 7.06
N ARG A 341 19.35 -14.83 6.16
CA ARG A 341 19.04 -13.83 5.12
C ARG A 341 17.99 -14.30 4.12
N LEU A 342 17.93 -15.60 3.82
CA LEU A 342 16.91 -16.17 2.97
C LEU A 342 15.54 -16.19 3.66
N LYS A 343 15.49 -16.54 4.95
CA LYS A 343 14.26 -16.49 5.76
C LYS A 343 13.75 -15.05 5.89
N GLU A 344 14.64 -14.10 6.12
CA GLU A 344 14.31 -12.68 6.19
C GLU A 344 13.73 -12.19 4.84
N ALA A 345 14.38 -12.49 3.72
CA ALA A 345 13.88 -12.18 2.39
C ALA A 345 12.52 -12.83 2.10
N ALA A 346 12.31 -14.06 2.57
CA ALA A 346 11.02 -14.74 2.47
C ALA A 346 9.94 -14.03 3.30
N ASN A 347 10.24 -13.59 4.52
CA ASN A 347 9.27 -12.94 5.41
C ASN A 347 8.90 -11.50 4.99
N ILE A 348 9.85 -10.74 4.43
CA ILE A 348 9.53 -9.41 3.87
C ILE A 348 8.57 -9.57 2.69
N ASN A 349 8.90 -10.48 1.77
CA ASN A 349 8.02 -10.80 0.66
C ASN A 349 6.71 -11.44 1.12
N LYS A 350 6.68 -12.15 2.26
CA LYS A 350 5.46 -12.74 2.83
C LYS A 350 4.42 -11.66 3.07
N SER A 351 4.74 -10.60 3.82
CA SER A 351 3.79 -9.52 4.11
C SER A 351 3.20 -8.87 2.84
N LEU A 352 4.02 -8.54 1.85
CA LEU A 352 3.58 -7.94 0.59
C LEU A 352 2.88 -8.92 -0.36
N SER A 353 3.29 -10.20 -0.35
CA SER A 353 2.63 -11.26 -1.13
C SER A 353 1.27 -11.58 -0.55
N THR A 354 1.16 -11.66 0.77
CA THR A 354 -0.11 -11.80 1.49
C THR A 354 -1.01 -10.59 1.23
N LEU A 355 -0.47 -9.37 1.25
CA LEU A 355 -1.22 -8.18 0.86
C LEU A 355 -1.78 -8.30 -0.56
N GLY A 356 -0.95 -8.70 -1.54
CA GLY A 356 -1.41 -8.96 -2.90
C GLY A 356 -2.46 -10.06 -3.00
N HIS A 357 -2.35 -11.12 -2.17
CA HIS A 357 -3.30 -12.22 -2.10
C HIS A 357 -4.65 -11.77 -1.49
N VAL A 358 -4.63 -11.02 -0.39
CA VAL A 358 -5.82 -10.43 0.24
C VAL A 358 -6.60 -9.60 -0.76
N ILE A 359 -5.92 -8.74 -1.53
CA ILE A 359 -6.56 -7.94 -2.58
C ILE A 359 -7.22 -8.84 -3.64
N MET A 360 -6.52 -9.87 -4.12
CA MET A 360 -7.07 -10.79 -5.12
C MET A 360 -8.33 -11.52 -4.58
N VAL A 361 -8.30 -11.96 -3.32
CA VAL A 361 -9.45 -12.64 -2.70
C VAL A 361 -10.60 -11.68 -2.48
N LEU A 362 -10.34 -10.43 -2.08
CA LEU A 362 -11.37 -9.40 -1.94
C LEU A 362 -12.11 -9.14 -3.26
N LEU A 363 -11.38 -9.15 -4.39
CA LEU A 363 -12.00 -9.03 -5.71
C LEU A 363 -12.85 -10.25 -6.07
N ASP A 364 -12.43 -11.46 -5.72
CA ASP A 364 -13.27 -12.65 -5.92
C ASP A 364 -14.56 -12.58 -5.09
N VAL A 365 -14.47 -12.11 -3.84
CA VAL A 365 -15.62 -11.91 -2.95
C VAL A 365 -16.58 -10.85 -3.50
N ALA A 366 -16.06 -9.71 -3.98
CA ALA A 366 -16.87 -8.68 -4.63
C ALA A 366 -17.57 -9.19 -5.90
N ASN A 367 -16.96 -10.14 -6.61
CA ASN A 367 -17.56 -10.83 -7.76
C ASN A 367 -18.50 -11.99 -7.37
N GLY A 368 -18.92 -12.06 -6.10
CA GLY A 368 -19.89 -13.05 -5.61
C GLY A 368 -19.33 -14.44 -5.34
N LYS A 369 -18.01 -14.64 -5.35
CA LYS A 369 -17.39 -15.93 -4.99
C LYS A 369 -17.12 -15.97 -3.49
N PRO A 370 -17.77 -16.86 -2.72
CA PRO A 370 -17.51 -16.96 -1.29
C PRO A 370 -16.10 -17.49 -1.06
N ARG A 371 -15.21 -16.64 -0.52
CA ARG A 371 -13.83 -16.99 -0.15
C ARG A 371 -13.47 -16.36 1.19
N HIS A 372 -12.72 -17.09 2.00
CA HIS A 372 -12.15 -16.55 3.23
C HIS A 372 -10.95 -15.65 2.92
N VAL A 373 -10.97 -14.41 3.42
CA VAL A 373 -9.87 -13.45 3.20
C VAL A 373 -8.75 -13.70 4.22
N PRO A 374 -7.51 -13.99 3.80
CA PRO A 374 -6.44 -14.44 4.69
C PRO A 374 -5.69 -13.28 5.38
N TYR A 375 -6.39 -12.39 6.10
CA TYR A 375 -5.74 -11.26 6.79
C TYR A 375 -4.69 -11.71 7.81
N ARG A 376 -4.93 -12.84 8.49
CA ARG A 376 -4.07 -13.37 9.56
C ARG A 376 -2.76 -13.98 9.07
N ASP A 377 -2.59 -14.17 7.76
CA ASP A 377 -1.38 -14.79 7.21
C ASP A 377 -0.14 -13.89 7.36
N SER A 378 -0.32 -12.58 7.53
CA SER A 378 0.76 -11.66 7.89
C SER A 378 0.34 -10.64 8.95
N ARG A 379 1.29 -10.18 9.77
CA ARG A 379 1.04 -9.11 10.76
C ARG A 379 0.55 -7.83 10.12
N LEU A 380 1.12 -7.47 8.96
CA LEU A 380 0.75 -6.28 8.22
C LEU A 380 -0.72 -6.33 7.77
N THR A 381 -1.13 -7.42 7.10
CA THR A 381 -2.51 -7.55 6.63
C THR A 381 -3.51 -7.70 7.75
N PHE A 382 -3.12 -8.28 8.89
CA PHE A 382 -3.99 -8.36 10.05
C PHE A 382 -4.21 -6.98 10.69
N LEU A 383 -3.14 -6.21 10.88
CA LEU A 383 -3.22 -4.83 11.37
C LEU A 383 -4.08 -3.93 10.45
N LEU A 384 -4.02 -4.18 9.15
CA LEU A 384 -4.71 -3.37 8.13
C LEU A 384 -6.04 -3.97 7.66
N GLN A 385 -6.59 -4.92 8.40
CA GLN A 385 -7.86 -5.59 8.06
C GLN A 385 -8.97 -4.57 7.80
N ASP A 386 -9.09 -3.54 8.65
CA ASP A 386 -10.11 -2.50 8.51
C ASP A 386 -9.88 -1.60 7.28
N SER A 387 -8.61 -1.41 6.88
CA SER A 387 -8.23 -0.58 5.73
C SER A 387 -8.52 -1.23 4.37
N LEU A 388 -8.63 -2.55 4.32
CA LEU A 388 -8.77 -3.29 3.06
C LEU A 388 -10.03 -4.15 3.11
N GLY A 389 -11.14 -3.64 2.61
CA GLY A 389 -12.44 -4.31 2.65
C GLY A 389 -13.26 -4.10 3.94
N GLY A 390 -12.80 -3.22 4.84
CA GLY A 390 -13.42 -2.97 6.14
C GLY A 390 -13.91 -1.54 6.35
N ASN A 391 -14.00 -1.11 7.61
CA ASN A 391 -14.43 0.21 8.03
C ASN A 391 -13.27 1.23 8.00
N SER A 392 -12.93 1.71 6.80
CA SER A 392 -11.94 2.76 6.62
C SER A 392 -12.01 3.39 5.23
N LYS A 393 -11.86 4.71 5.16
CA LYS A 393 -11.59 5.42 3.91
C LYS A 393 -10.11 5.30 3.56
N THR A 394 -9.81 4.57 2.50
CA THR A 394 -8.44 4.17 2.19
C THR A 394 -7.95 4.72 0.86
N VAL A 395 -6.73 5.26 0.85
CA VAL A 395 -6.00 5.69 -0.34
C VAL A 395 -4.66 4.98 -0.43
N ILE A 396 -4.29 4.57 -1.65
CA ILE A 396 -2.97 4.04 -1.98
C ILE A 396 -2.25 5.03 -2.89
N ILE A 397 -1.12 5.54 -2.43
CA ILE A 397 -0.15 6.26 -3.24
C ILE A 397 0.88 5.25 -3.77
N ALA A 398 0.75 4.90 -5.04
CA ALA A 398 1.65 3.99 -5.72
C ALA A 398 2.81 4.77 -6.36
N ASN A 399 3.98 4.69 -5.73
CA ASN A 399 5.21 5.35 -6.15
C ASN A 399 5.96 4.52 -7.18
N ILE A 400 6.27 5.11 -8.33
CA ILE A 400 6.98 4.44 -9.44
C ILE A 400 8.14 5.28 -9.99
N SER A 401 9.13 4.60 -10.56
CA SER A 401 10.22 5.22 -11.32
C SER A 401 9.91 5.17 -12.81
N PRO A 402 10.08 6.27 -13.56
CA PRO A 402 9.92 6.27 -15.01
C PRO A 402 11.10 5.63 -15.73
N SER A 403 12.22 5.36 -15.04
CA SER A 403 13.44 4.81 -15.65
C SER A 403 13.21 3.45 -16.30
N ILE A 404 13.83 3.22 -17.46
CA ILE A 404 13.79 1.92 -18.16
C ILE A 404 14.36 0.77 -17.31
N CYS A 405 15.32 1.03 -16.41
CA CYS A 405 15.86 -0.02 -15.53
C CYS A 405 14.83 -0.52 -14.49
N CYS A 406 13.80 0.26 -14.21
CA CYS A 406 12.72 -0.05 -13.29
C CYS A 406 11.46 -0.56 -13.99
N ALA A 407 11.49 -0.77 -15.32
CA ALA A 407 10.30 -1.01 -16.12
C ALA A 407 9.42 -2.17 -15.61
N THR A 408 10.03 -3.28 -15.20
CA THR A 408 9.31 -4.46 -14.68
C THR A 408 8.61 -4.16 -13.35
N GLU A 409 9.29 -3.50 -12.42
CA GLU A 409 8.74 -3.23 -11.09
C GLU A 409 7.69 -2.09 -11.13
N SER A 410 7.89 -1.09 -11.99
CA SER A 410 6.87 -0.08 -12.27
C SER A 410 5.61 -0.71 -12.87
N LEU A 411 5.74 -1.67 -13.80
CA LEU A 411 4.59 -2.42 -14.33
C LEU A 411 3.88 -3.26 -13.25
N ASN A 412 4.64 -3.94 -12.39
CA ASN A 412 4.08 -4.71 -11.27
C ASN A 412 3.30 -3.80 -10.31
N THR A 413 3.82 -2.61 -10.04
CA THR A 413 3.19 -1.61 -9.18
C THR A 413 1.90 -1.08 -9.80
N LEU A 414 1.88 -0.76 -11.10
CA LEU A 414 0.68 -0.34 -11.82
C LEU A 414 -0.40 -1.43 -11.81
N LYS A 415 -0.02 -2.70 -12.02
CA LYS A 415 -0.95 -3.83 -11.96
C LYS A 415 -1.50 -4.06 -10.55
N PHE A 416 -0.68 -3.88 -9.52
CA PHE A 416 -1.13 -3.94 -8.13
C PHE A 416 -2.16 -2.84 -7.85
N ALA A 417 -1.82 -1.60 -8.19
CA ALA A 417 -2.66 -0.43 -8.00
C ALA A 417 -4.01 -0.58 -8.73
N GLN A 418 -4.01 -1.13 -9.95
CA GLN A 418 -5.23 -1.35 -10.73
C GLN A 418 -6.18 -2.35 -10.06
N ARG A 419 -5.64 -3.41 -9.44
CA ARG A 419 -6.45 -4.35 -8.66
C ARG A 419 -6.95 -3.73 -7.36
N ALA A 420 -6.10 -2.96 -6.69
CA ALA A 420 -6.44 -2.35 -5.41
C ALA A 420 -7.58 -1.32 -5.54
N LYS A 421 -7.61 -0.56 -6.65
CA LYS A 421 -8.70 0.39 -6.97
C LYS A 421 -10.10 -0.25 -6.99
N LEU A 422 -10.20 -1.56 -7.22
CA LEU A 422 -11.46 -2.29 -7.31
C LEU A 422 -11.95 -2.83 -5.95
N ILE A 423 -11.19 -2.64 -4.88
CA ILE A 423 -11.59 -3.05 -3.52
C ILE A 423 -12.67 -2.09 -3.02
N GLN A 424 -13.76 -2.64 -2.51
CA GLN A 424 -14.82 -1.90 -1.85
C GLN A 424 -14.64 -1.97 -0.33
N ASN A 425 -14.54 -0.80 0.30
CA ASN A 425 -14.57 -0.61 1.74
C ASN A 425 -15.97 -0.16 2.17
N ASN A 426 -16.34 -0.48 3.39
CA ASN A 426 -17.60 -0.04 3.99
C ASN A 426 -17.29 0.91 5.16
N ALA A 427 -16.89 2.13 4.83
CA ALA A 427 -16.53 3.15 5.82
C ALA A 427 -17.79 3.71 6.49
N VAL A 428 -17.79 3.70 7.82
CA VAL A 428 -18.88 4.18 8.68
C VAL A 428 -18.32 5.21 9.65
N VAL A 429 -19.14 6.20 10.01
CA VAL A 429 -18.81 7.18 11.04
C VAL A 429 -18.84 6.49 12.41
N ASN A 430 -17.74 6.56 13.16
CA ASN A 430 -17.70 6.00 14.52
C ASN A 430 -18.17 7.07 15.52
N GLU A 431 -19.45 7.00 15.86
CA GLU A 431 -20.10 7.86 16.84
C GLU A 431 -20.82 7.02 17.88
N ASP A 432 -20.72 7.43 19.14
CA ASP A 432 -21.50 6.91 20.26
C ASP A 432 -22.10 8.10 21.01
N SER A 433 -23.42 8.08 21.19
CA SER A 433 -24.14 9.07 21.99
C SER A 433 -24.44 8.45 23.35
N SER A 434 -23.62 8.79 24.36
CA SER A 434 -23.89 8.45 25.75
C SER A 434 -24.85 9.49 26.35
N GLY A 435 -26.11 9.38 25.90
CA GLY A 435 -27.26 10.12 26.39
C GLY A 435 -28.46 9.18 26.43
N ASP A 436 -28.39 8.28 27.41
CA ASP A 436 -29.50 7.48 27.93
C ASP A 436 -30.32 6.73 26.85
N VAL A 437 -29.91 5.49 26.55
CA VAL A 437 -30.77 4.51 25.84
C VAL A 437 -32.19 4.50 26.44
N ILE A 438 -32.32 4.81 27.74
CA ILE A 438 -33.60 4.95 28.44
C ILE A 438 -34.32 6.27 28.05
N ALA A 439 -33.66 7.42 27.94
CA ALA A 439 -34.28 8.67 27.47
C ALA A 439 -34.70 8.58 25.99
N LEU A 440 -33.87 7.98 25.12
CA LEU A 440 -34.23 7.68 23.73
C LEU A 440 -35.41 6.70 23.66
N GLN A 441 -35.42 5.64 24.47
CA GLN A 441 -36.57 4.73 24.59
C GLN A 441 -37.82 5.43 25.14
N GLN A 442 -37.68 6.35 26.09
CA GLN A 442 -38.79 7.15 26.63
C GLN A 442 -39.35 8.12 25.60
N GLN A 443 -38.52 8.80 24.81
CA GLN A 443 -38.96 9.64 23.69
C GLN A 443 -39.67 8.80 22.61
N ILE A 444 -39.12 7.64 22.24
CA ILE A 444 -39.77 6.71 21.31
C ILE A 444 -41.14 6.26 21.86
N ARG A 445 -41.24 6.00 23.18
CA ARG A 445 -42.50 5.63 23.83
C ARG A 445 -43.52 6.77 23.83
N LEU A 446 -43.09 8.00 24.13
CA LEU A 446 -43.94 9.18 24.12
C LEU A 446 -44.45 9.51 22.71
N LEU A 447 -43.59 9.41 21.70
CA LEU A 447 -43.96 9.62 20.29
C LEU A 447 -44.95 8.55 19.79
N LYS A 448 -44.78 7.28 20.18
CA LYS A 448 -45.74 6.21 19.87
C LYS A 448 -47.11 6.46 20.51
N VAL A 449 -47.15 6.93 21.76
CA VAL A 449 -48.40 7.26 22.45
C VAL A 449 -49.09 8.46 21.80
N SER A 450 -48.35 9.53 21.50
CA SER A 450 -48.87 10.70 20.79
C SER A 450 -49.44 10.34 19.41
N SER A 451 -48.71 9.53 18.63
CA SER A 451 -49.16 9.06 17.33
C SER A 451 -50.44 8.21 17.42
N SER A 452 -50.52 7.34 18.44
CA SER A 452 -51.71 6.50 18.68
C SER A 452 -52.94 7.32 19.11
N LEU A 453 -52.73 8.36 19.92
CA LEU A 453 -53.76 9.34 20.28
C LEU A 453 -54.23 10.14 19.07
N HIS A 454 -53.31 10.56 18.20
CA HIS A 454 -53.64 11.30 16.98
C HIS A 454 -54.45 10.45 15.99
N VAL A 455 -54.06 9.19 15.79
CA VAL A 455 -54.80 8.22 14.96
C VAL A 455 -56.19 7.97 15.55
N SER A 456 -56.30 7.80 16.88
CA SER A 456 -57.60 7.64 17.55
C SER A 456 -58.49 8.87 17.39
N PHE A 457 -57.93 10.08 17.44
CA PHE A 457 -58.67 11.33 17.27
C PHE A 457 -59.19 11.51 15.83
N ILE A 458 -58.37 11.14 14.83
CA ILE A 458 -58.77 11.16 13.41
C ILE A 458 -59.89 10.14 13.15
N ILE A 459 -59.80 8.93 13.71
CA ILE A 459 -60.84 7.91 13.59
C ILE A 459 -62.14 8.39 14.25
N PHE A 460 -62.07 8.98 15.45
CA PHE A 460 -63.25 9.49 16.15
C PHE A 460 -63.91 10.66 15.41
N SER A 461 -63.13 11.49 14.72
CA SER A 461 -63.62 12.62 13.93
C SER A 461 -64.13 12.23 12.54
N CYS A 462 -63.87 11.02 12.05
CA CYS A 462 -64.46 10.47 10.81
C CYS A 462 -65.74 9.64 11.07
N ILE A 463 -65.99 9.24 12.32
CA ILE A 463 -67.17 8.46 12.73
C ILE A 463 -68.33 9.38 13.17
N ARG A 464 -68.07 10.67 13.40
CA ARG A 464 -69.07 11.74 13.46
C ARG A 464 -69.25 12.37 12.09
#